data_AF-A0A9E4YM55-F1
#
_entry.id   AF-A0A9E4YM55-F1
#
_cell.length_a   1.000
_cell.length_b   1.000
_cell.length_c   1.000
_cell.angle_alpha   90.00
_cell.angle_beta   90.00
_cell.angle_gamma   90.00
#
_symmetry.space_group_name_H-M   'P 1'
#
loop_
_entity.id
_entity.type
_entity.pdbx_description
1 polymer ?
#
loop_
_entity_poly.entity_id
_entity_poly.type
_entity_poly.pdbx_seq_one_letter_code
_entity_poly.pdbx_strand_id
1 'polypeptide(L)'
;MREKKTDPELPILLPFQPGIVSNGEFVPPEPTEAHRRIAHVAMERGTEIARKKGIDRRRFLMGMGGMAVTLSAINLIACDQEDEPGAHFETPTGIDDDAVCEMLDGDEFIFDIQTHHVNLSTDPGRGLARLFQPLNPGCSDDDLECFSRYGYLRDIFLESDTTVAVLSDTPSPT
;
A
#
# COMPACT_ATOMS: atom_id res chain seq x y z
N MET A 1 -22.45 -0.35 -9.16
CA MET A 1 -22.74 -1.71 -9.67
C MET A 1 -23.56 -2.42 -8.59
N ARG A 2 -24.77 -2.94 -8.91
CA ARG A 2 -25.60 -3.67 -7.93
C ARG A 2 -25.03 -5.09 -7.77
N GLU A 3 -24.56 -5.45 -6.59
CA GLU A 3 -24.19 -6.83 -6.25
C GLU A 3 -25.39 -7.75 -6.50
N LYS A 4 -25.18 -8.84 -7.25
CA LYS A 4 -26.20 -9.86 -7.42
C LYS A 4 -26.09 -10.82 -6.25
N LYS A 5 -27.23 -11.24 -5.70
CA LYS A 5 -27.37 -12.20 -4.58
C LYS A 5 -26.65 -13.56 -4.76
N THR A 6 -26.05 -13.81 -5.92
CA THR A 6 -25.38 -15.05 -6.32
C THR A 6 -23.86 -14.91 -6.42
N ASP A 7 -23.30 -13.70 -6.26
CA ASP A 7 -21.85 -13.55 -6.26
C ASP A 7 -21.29 -14.17 -4.97
N PRO A 8 -20.21 -14.97 -5.04
CA PRO A 8 -19.61 -15.55 -3.85
C PRO A 8 -19.19 -14.43 -2.90
N GLU A 9 -19.54 -14.55 -1.62
CA GLU A 9 -19.06 -13.61 -0.62
C GLU A 9 -17.53 -13.71 -0.56
N LEU A 10 -16.86 -12.70 -1.13
CA LEU A 10 -15.41 -12.62 -1.05
C LEU A 10 -14.98 -12.55 0.41
N PRO A 11 -13.84 -13.18 0.78
CA PRO A 11 -13.31 -13.06 2.12
C PRO A 11 -13.07 -11.59 2.46
N ILE A 12 -13.34 -11.24 3.71
CA ILE A 12 -13.04 -9.90 4.21
C ILE A 12 -11.57 -9.89 4.59
N LEU A 13 -10.81 -9.03 3.92
CA LEU A 13 -9.38 -8.89 4.09
C LEU A 13 -9.08 -7.66 4.95
N LEU A 14 -7.93 -7.69 5.61
CA LEU A 14 -7.29 -6.49 6.16
C LEU A 14 -6.72 -5.65 5.01
N PRO A 15 -6.47 -4.35 5.23
CA PRO A 15 -5.88 -3.48 4.20
C PRO A 15 -4.50 -3.96 3.76
N PHE A 16 -3.76 -4.63 4.65
CA PHE A 16 -2.55 -5.37 4.32
C PHE A 16 -2.42 -6.61 5.24
N GLN A 17 -1.68 -7.61 4.79
CA GLN A 17 -1.40 -8.80 5.58
C GLN A 17 -0.16 -8.56 6.46
N PRO A 18 -0.25 -8.74 7.79
CA PRO A 18 0.92 -8.64 8.66
C PRO A 18 1.98 -9.69 8.32
N GLY A 19 3.24 -9.25 8.22
CA GLY A 19 4.39 -10.10 7.96
C GLY A 19 4.93 -10.01 6.54
N ILE A 20 5.84 -10.94 6.21
CA ILE A 20 6.49 -10.97 4.90
C ILE A 20 5.49 -11.48 3.87
N VAL A 21 5.25 -10.67 2.84
CA VAL A 21 4.45 -11.00 1.67
C VAL A 21 5.34 -11.04 0.43
N SER A 22 4.92 -11.79 -0.58
CA SER A 22 5.67 -11.91 -1.83
C SER A 22 5.27 -10.82 -2.82
N ASN A 23 6.27 -10.30 -3.52
CA ASN A 23 6.12 -9.49 -4.73
C ASN A 23 5.98 -10.34 -6.01
N GLY A 24 5.95 -11.68 -5.89
CA GLY A 24 5.96 -12.64 -6.99
C GLY A 24 7.30 -13.32 -7.24
N GLU A 25 8.40 -12.86 -6.60
CA GLU A 25 9.75 -13.37 -6.87
C GLU A 25 10.19 -14.50 -5.93
N PHE A 26 9.53 -14.63 -4.78
CA PHE A 26 9.84 -15.67 -3.79
C PHE A 26 8.57 -16.21 -3.13
N VAL A 27 8.63 -17.40 -2.56
CA VAL A 27 7.55 -17.93 -1.72
C VAL A 27 7.77 -17.43 -0.30
N PRO A 28 6.82 -16.67 0.29
CA PRO A 28 7.02 -16.12 1.61
C PRO A 28 6.97 -17.24 2.66
N PRO A 29 7.70 -17.11 3.78
CA PRO A 29 7.59 -18.06 4.88
C PRO A 29 6.17 -18.01 5.47
N GLU A 30 5.80 -19.08 6.17
CA GLU A 30 4.54 -19.13 6.91
C GLU A 30 4.45 -17.98 7.93
N PRO A 31 3.29 -17.31 8.09
CA PRO A 31 3.12 -16.27 9.08
C PRO A 31 3.44 -16.77 10.50
N THR A 32 4.20 -15.99 11.25
CA THR A 32 4.51 -16.26 12.66
C THR A 32 3.26 -16.16 13.53
N GLU A 33 3.33 -16.64 14.77
CA GLU A 33 2.24 -16.48 15.73
C GLU A 33 1.91 -15.00 15.97
N ALA A 34 2.92 -14.14 16.06
CA ALA A 34 2.73 -12.69 16.18
C ALA A 34 1.94 -12.11 14.99
N HIS A 35 2.27 -12.47 13.74
CA HIS A 35 1.53 -12.02 12.57
C HIS A 35 0.06 -12.44 12.60
N ARG A 36 -0.21 -13.69 13.00
CA ARG A 36 -1.59 -14.20 13.13
C ARG A 36 -2.36 -13.48 14.23
N ARG A 37 -1.72 -13.20 15.37
CA ARG A 37 -2.32 -12.41 16.47
C ARG A 37 -2.65 -11.00 16.05
N ILE A 38 -1.74 -10.31 15.36
CA ILE A 38 -1.98 -8.96 14.81
C ILE A 38 -3.20 -8.99 13.90
N ALA A 39 -3.24 -9.93 12.94
CA ALA A 39 -4.35 -10.03 12.01
C ALA A 39 -5.69 -10.30 12.71
N HIS A 40 -5.69 -11.17 13.73
CA HIS A 40 -6.87 -11.48 14.52
C HIS A 40 -7.39 -10.25 15.28
N VAL A 41 -6.51 -9.57 16.02
CA VAL A 41 -6.86 -8.37 16.81
C VAL A 41 -7.35 -7.23 15.90
N ALA A 42 -6.70 -7.01 14.76
CA ALA A 42 -7.11 -6.00 13.80
C ALA A 42 -8.52 -6.28 13.24
N MET A 43 -8.79 -7.54 12.87
CA MET A 43 -10.10 -7.96 12.35
C MET A 43 -11.20 -7.82 13.40
N GLU A 44 -10.94 -8.23 14.64
CA GLU A 44 -11.87 -8.12 15.76
C GLU A 44 -12.22 -6.66 16.05
N ARG A 45 -11.20 -5.82 16.30
CA ARG A 45 -11.39 -4.39 16.58
C ARG A 45 -12.06 -3.66 15.44
N GLY A 46 -11.65 -3.94 14.19
CA GLY A 46 -12.26 -3.32 13.02
C GLY A 46 -13.73 -3.72 12.85
N THR A 47 -14.07 -4.97 13.16
CA THR A 47 -15.47 -5.44 13.17
C THR A 47 -16.30 -4.72 14.24
N GLU A 48 -15.77 -4.56 15.45
CA GLU A 48 -16.45 -3.85 16.52
C GLU A 48 -16.69 -2.38 16.21
N ILE A 49 -15.68 -1.72 15.64
CA ILE A 49 -15.75 -0.31 15.26
C ILE A 49 -16.75 -0.11 14.13
N ALA A 50 -16.67 -0.92 13.07
CA ALA A 50 -17.63 -0.87 11.96
C ALA A 50 -19.07 -1.02 12.46
N ARG A 51 -19.31 -1.96 13.38
CA ARG A 51 -20.61 -2.16 14.02
C ARG A 51 -21.05 -0.93 14.83
N LYS A 52 -20.17 -0.33 15.63
CA LYS A 52 -20.48 0.87 16.42
C LYS A 52 -20.82 2.08 15.54
N LYS A 53 -20.16 2.21 14.37
CA LYS A 53 -20.42 3.27 13.39
C LYS A 53 -21.61 3.01 12.47
N GLY A 54 -22.12 1.78 12.43
CA GLY A 54 -23.15 1.39 11.46
C GLY A 54 -22.64 1.37 10.01
N ILE A 55 -21.34 1.17 9.81
CA ILE A 55 -20.71 1.08 8.48
C ILE A 55 -20.51 -0.41 8.15
N ASP A 56 -20.61 -0.76 6.86
CA ASP A 56 -20.25 -2.09 6.40
C ASP A 56 -18.81 -2.45 6.79
N ARG A 57 -18.62 -3.68 7.28
CA ARG A 57 -17.33 -4.15 7.79
C ARG A 57 -16.25 -4.13 6.72
N ARG A 58 -16.55 -4.56 5.49
CA ARG A 58 -15.58 -4.55 4.38
C ARG A 58 -15.21 -3.11 4.03
N ARG A 59 -16.21 -2.22 3.94
CA ARG A 59 -15.98 -0.80 3.67
C ARG A 59 -15.09 -0.15 4.73
N PHE A 60 -15.30 -0.46 6.01
CA PHE A 60 -14.47 0.07 7.09
C PHE A 60 -13.02 -0.44 6.99
N LEU A 61 -12.84 -1.76 6.84
CA LEU A 61 -11.51 -2.37 6.80
C LEU A 61 -10.70 -2.00 5.55
N MET A 62 -11.36 -1.72 4.42
CA MET A 62 -10.71 -1.24 3.19
C MET A 62 -10.46 0.28 3.17
N GLY A 63 -10.83 1.00 4.24
CA GLY A 63 -10.60 2.43 4.38
C GLY A 63 -9.48 2.76 5.37
N MET A 64 -9.28 4.05 5.63
CA MET A 64 -8.26 4.55 6.56
C MET A 64 -8.44 4.03 8.00
N GLY A 65 -9.69 3.86 8.46
CA GLY A 65 -9.96 3.25 9.76
C GLY A 65 -9.44 1.81 9.88
N GLY A 66 -9.52 1.02 8.80
CA GLY A 66 -8.91 -0.29 8.73
C GLY A 66 -7.39 -0.25 8.84
N MET A 67 -6.75 0.70 8.17
CA MET A 67 -5.30 0.93 8.24
C MET A 67 -4.88 1.27 9.68
N ALA A 68 -5.51 2.27 10.29
CA ALA A 68 -5.25 2.70 11.66
C ALA A 68 -5.40 1.57 12.68
N VAL A 69 -6.47 0.76 12.56
CA VAL A 69 -6.70 -0.39 13.46
C VAL A 69 -5.64 -1.47 13.27
N THR A 70 -5.18 -1.71 12.04
CA THR A 70 -4.17 -2.72 11.76
C THR A 70 -2.80 -2.29 12.30
N LEU A 71 -2.39 -1.03 12.08
CA LEU A 71 -1.18 -0.46 12.66
C LEU A 71 -1.22 -0.45 14.20
N SER A 72 -2.38 -0.12 14.79
CA SER A 72 -2.58 -0.13 16.25
C SER A 72 -2.42 -1.54 16.83
N ALA A 73 -2.87 -2.56 16.08
CA ALA A 73 -2.70 -3.95 16.48
C ALA A 73 -1.23 -4.39 16.44
N ILE A 74 -0.42 -3.88 15.49
CA ILE A 74 1.03 -4.12 15.47
C ILE A 74 1.67 -3.57 16.74
N ASN A 75 1.39 -2.31 17.09
CA ASN A 75 1.91 -1.69 18.32
C ASN A 75 1.54 -2.51 19.56
N LEU A 76 0.28 -2.93 19.68
CA LEU A 76 -0.21 -3.68 20.84
C LEU A 76 0.51 -5.03 21.01
N ILE A 77 0.69 -5.78 19.92
CA ILE A 77 1.34 -7.10 19.96
C ILE A 77 2.86 -6.97 20.15
N ALA A 78 3.47 -5.90 19.63
CA ALA A 78 4.88 -5.61 19.86
C ALA A 78 5.20 -5.32 21.34
N CYS A 79 4.31 -4.66 22.08
CA CYS A 79 4.47 -4.43 23.52
C CYS A 79 4.47 -5.70 24.38
N ASP A 80 3.99 -6.82 23.84
CA ASP A 80 3.90 -8.12 24.51
C ASP A 80 5.17 -8.98 24.28
N GLN A 81 6.16 -8.45 23.55
CA GLN A 81 7.47 -9.07 23.34
C GLN A 81 8.48 -8.50 24.35
N GLU A 82 9.28 -9.35 24.99
CA GLU A 82 10.23 -8.95 26.07
C GLU A 82 11.53 -8.30 25.55
N ASP A 83 11.73 -8.24 24.23
CA ASP A 83 12.90 -7.59 23.61
C ASP A 83 12.70 -6.07 23.47
N GLU A 84 13.81 -5.31 23.41
CA GLU A 84 13.78 -3.84 23.35
C GLU A 84 12.77 -3.31 22.31
N PRO A 85 11.99 -2.26 22.65
CA PRO A 85 10.97 -1.76 21.75
C PRO A 85 11.61 -1.29 20.46
N GLY A 86 11.25 -1.94 19.35
CA GLY A 86 11.52 -1.44 18.02
C GLY A 86 10.75 -0.14 17.74
N ALA A 87 10.62 0.21 16.45
CA ALA A 87 9.76 1.32 16.07
C ALA A 87 8.28 1.04 16.43
N HIS A 88 7.52 2.10 16.67
CA HIS A 88 6.07 2.06 16.80
C HIS A 88 5.44 2.96 15.73
N PHE A 89 4.20 2.66 15.37
CA PHE A 89 3.40 3.54 14.55
C PHE A 89 2.72 4.58 15.43
N GLU A 90 2.69 5.84 15.01
CA GLU A 90 1.69 6.75 15.54
C GLU A 90 0.35 6.28 15.00
N THR A 91 -0.64 6.10 15.88
CA THR A 91 -1.96 5.61 15.50
C THR A 91 -3.02 6.35 16.28
N PRO A 92 -4.12 6.79 15.65
CA PRO A 92 -5.12 7.60 16.31
C PRO A 92 -5.75 6.78 17.44
N THR A 93 -5.76 7.35 18.65
CA THR A 93 -6.41 6.73 19.80
C THR A 93 -7.91 6.94 19.70
N GLY A 94 -8.62 6.10 18.96
CA GLY A 94 -10.08 6.14 18.97
C GLY A 94 -10.77 5.73 17.68
N ILE A 95 -12.07 6.04 17.66
CA ILE A 95 -13.03 5.70 16.61
C ILE A 95 -13.38 6.96 15.81
N ASP A 96 -12.63 8.06 15.95
CA ASP A 96 -12.93 9.30 15.24
C ASP A 96 -12.38 9.24 13.81
N ASP A 97 -13.25 9.38 12.80
CA ASP A 97 -12.80 9.34 11.40
C ASP A 97 -11.94 10.57 11.09
N ASP A 98 -12.26 11.74 11.64
CA ASP A 98 -11.54 12.97 11.33
C ASP A 98 -10.12 12.93 11.90
N ALA A 99 -9.95 12.41 13.13
CA ALA A 99 -8.64 12.19 13.73
C ALA A 99 -7.83 11.11 12.98
N VAL A 100 -8.49 10.10 12.42
CA VAL A 100 -7.83 9.09 11.59
C VAL A 100 -7.36 9.69 10.27
N CYS A 101 -8.20 10.51 9.63
CA CYS A 101 -7.83 11.23 8.41
C CYS A 101 -6.67 12.17 8.69
N GLU A 102 -6.78 13.07 9.66
CA GLU A 102 -5.75 14.07 9.97
C GLU A 102 -4.38 13.44 10.29
N MET A 103 -4.36 12.31 10.98
CA MET A 103 -3.10 11.64 11.32
C MET A 103 -2.50 10.83 10.16
N LEU A 104 -3.29 10.47 9.15
CA LEU A 104 -2.83 9.72 7.97
C LEU A 104 -2.69 10.58 6.70
N ASP A 105 -3.16 11.83 6.75
CA ASP A 105 -3.08 12.84 5.68
C ASP A 105 -1.85 13.75 5.89
N GLY A 106 -0.74 13.14 6.30
CA GLY A 106 0.46 13.83 6.80
C GLY A 106 1.48 14.22 5.73
N ASP A 107 2.53 14.91 6.20
CA ASP A 107 3.75 15.22 5.44
C ASP A 107 4.84 14.18 5.74
N GLU A 108 4.54 12.88 5.60
CA GLU A 108 5.52 11.84 5.90
C GLU A 108 6.74 11.91 4.97
N PHE A 109 7.91 11.57 5.52
CA PHE A 109 9.08 11.37 4.69
C PHE A 109 8.94 10.06 3.90
N ILE A 110 8.61 10.18 2.61
CA ILE A 110 8.53 9.03 1.70
C ILE A 110 9.84 8.89 0.94
N PHE A 111 10.49 7.75 1.16
CA PHE A 111 11.71 7.36 0.45
C PHE A 111 11.45 6.15 -0.44
N ASP A 112 11.34 6.37 -1.75
CA ASP A 112 11.17 5.30 -2.72
C ASP A 112 12.53 4.74 -3.14
N ILE A 113 12.81 3.49 -2.75
CA ILE A 113 14.08 2.83 -2.99
C ILE A 113 14.13 2.14 -4.35
N GLN A 114 12.98 1.85 -4.99
CA GLN A 114 12.91 0.96 -6.15
C GLN A 114 12.23 1.60 -7.37
N THR A 115 12.62 2.81 -7.73
CA THR A 115 12.13 3.44 -8.96
C THR A 115 12.94 3.03 -10.20
N HIS A 116 12.27 2.93 -11.35
CA HIS A 116 12.87 2.53 -12.62
C HIS A 116 12.48 3.52 -13.72
N HIS A 117 13.42 3.89 -14.59
CA HIS A 117 13.17 4.77 -15.74
C HIS A 117 13.42 4.04 -17.05
N VAL A 118 12.42 3.98 -17.94
CA VAL A 118 12.57 3.33 -19.24
C VAL A 118 13.30 4.23 -20.24
N ASN A 119 14.28 3.69 -20.94
CA ASN A 119 15.05 4.43 -21.94
C ASN A 119 14.37 4.38 -23.31
N LEU A 120 13.64 5.43 -23.67
CA LEU A 120 12.93 5.52 -24.96
C LEU A 120 13.87 5.69 -26.17
N SER A 121 15.18 5.86 -25.99
CA SER A 121 16.13 5.88 -27.10
C SER A 121 16.49 4.49 -27.61
N THR A 122 16.04 3.42 -26.96
CA THR A 122 16.32 2.03 -27.35
C THR A 122 15.04 1.27 -27.68
N ASP A 123 15.11 0.32 -28.61
CA ASP A 123 13.97 -0.55 -28.95
C ASP A 123 13.48 -1.38 -27.76
N PRO A 124 14.35 -1.98 -26.91
CA PRO A 124 13.91 -2.65 -25.69
C PRO A 124 13.16 -1.71 -24.72
N GLY A 125 13.65 -0.49 -24.52
CA GLY A 125 13.00 0.47 -23.63
C GLY A 125 11.64 0.95 -24.16
N ARG A 126 11.51 1.13 -25.48
CA ARG A 126 10.20 1.38 -26.12
C ARG A 126 9.25 0.19 -25.99
N GLY A 127 9.76 -1.03 -26.10
CA GLY A 127 9.00 -2.25 -25.88
C GLY A 127 8.46 -2.33 -24.45
N LEU A 128 9.29 -2.04 -23.46
CA LEU A 128 8.91 -2.03 -22.05
C LEU A 128 7.89 -0.92 -21.74
N ALA A 129 8.07 0.28 -22.30
CA ALA A 129 7.10 1.37 -22.17
C ALA A 129 5.72 0.98 -22.72
N ARG A 130 5.66 0.32 -23.89
CA ARG A 130 4.40 -0.19 -24.46
C ARG A 130 3.76 -1.30 -23.62
N LEU A 131 4.57 -2.13 -22.97
CA LEU A 131 4.06 -3.18 -22.07
C LEU A 131 3.35 -2.57 -20.85
N PHE A 132 3.90 -1.48 -20.31
CA PHE A 132 3.36 -0.83 -19.11
C PHE A 132 2.36 0.30 -19.40
N GLN A 133 2.27 0.80 -20.63
CA GLN A 133 1.36 1.86 -21.04
C GLN A 133 -0.10 1.64 -20.58
N PRO A 134 -0.70 0.44 -20.67
CA PRO A 134 -2.08 0.22 -20.22
C PRO A 134 -2.27 0.35 -18.70
N LEU A 135 -1.18 0.29 -17.92
CA LEU A 135 -1.21 0.49 -16.47
C LEU A 135 -1.08 1.97 -16.08
N ASN A 136 -0.75 2.85 -17.04
CA ASN A 136 -0.64 4.29 -16.81
C ASN A 136 -1.87 5.01 -17.39
N PRO A 137 -2.92 5.25 -16.58
CA PRO A 137 -4.16 5.86 -17.05
C PRO A 137 -3.99 7.31 -17.56
N GLY A 138 -2.87 7.97 -17.24
CA GLY A 138 -2.53 9.31 -17.74
C GLY A 138 -1.76 9.31 -19.06
N CYS A 139 -1.42 8.14 -19.60
CA CYS A 139 -0.66 8.02 -20.83
C CYS A 139 -1.57 7.73 -22.04
N SER A 140 -1.52 8.59 -23.06
CA SER A 140 -2.23 8.37 -24.32
C SER A 140 -1.58 7.25 -25.14
N ASP A 141 -2.39 6.52 -25.93
CA ASP A 141 -1.94 5.37 -26.72
C ASP A 141 -0.88 5.71 -27.79
N ASP A 142 -0.91 6.93 -28.33
CA ASP A 142 -0.15 7.29 -29.53
C ASP A 142 1.29 7.81 -29.25
N ASP A 143 1.61 8.15 -28.00
CA ASP A 143 2.93 8.68 -27.63
C ASP A 143 3.45 8.11 -26.30
N LEU A 144 4.71 7.69 -26.30
CA LEU A 144 5.42 7.20 -25.12
C LEU A 144 6.06 8.35 -24.32
N GLU A 145 5.83 9.61 -24.66
CA GLU A 145 6.33 10.79 -23.93
C GLU A 145 5.98 10.78 -22.43
N CYS A 146 4.90 10.12 -22.02
CA CYS A 146 4.55 9.91 -20.61
C CYS A 146 5.65 9.14 -19.85
N PHE A 147 6.43 8.30 -20.55
CA PHE A 147 7.58 7.56 -20.01
C PHE A 147 8.92 8.29 -20.22
N SER A 148 8.90 9.52 -20.71
CA SER A 148 10.11 10.33 -20.85
C SER A 148 10.75 10.59 -19.48
N ARG A 149 12.00 11.04 -19.49
CA ARG A 149 12.67 11.48 -18.26
C ARG A 149 11.88 12.59 -17.54
N TYR A 150 11.22 13.46 -18.29
CA TYR A 150 10.37 14.50 -17.72
C TYR A 150 9.12 13.90 -17.08
N GLY A 151 8.47 12.94 -17.75
CA GLY A 151 7.35 12.19 -17.20
C GLY A 151 7.72 11.52 -15.88
N TYR A 152 8.85 10.80 -15.83
CA TYR A 152 9.36 10.22 -14.59
C TYR A 152 9.54 11.24 -13.47
N LEU A 153 10.20 12.39 -13.73
CA LEU A 153 10.43 13.39 -12.70
C LEU A 153 9.12 14.02 -12.20
N ARG A 154 8.17 14.27 -13.11
CA ARG A 154 6.84 14.79 -12.76
C ARG A 154 6.09 13.76 -11.93
N ASP A 155 6.01 12.53 -12.39
CA ASP A 155 5.21 11.49 -11.76
C ASP A 155 5.74 11.16 -10.35
N ILE A 156 7.07 11.12 -10.17
CA ILE A 156 7.70 10.85 -8.87
C ILE A 156 7.64 12.08 -7.94
N PHE A 157 7.99 13.28 -8.40
CA PHE A 157 8.19 14.41 -7.48
C PHE A 157 7.09 15.48 -7.48
N LEU A 158 6.16 15.45 -8.45
CA LEU A 158 5.08 16.44 -8.56
C LEU A 158 3.68 15.82 -8.48
N GLU A 159 3.53 14.56 -8.91
CA GLU A 159 2.26 13.83 -8.86
C GLU A 159 2.28 12.69 -7.81
N SER A 160 3.28 12.68 -6.92
CA SER A 160 3.34 11.82 -5.75
C SER A 160 3.96 12.56 -4.55
N ASP A 161 3.79 12.00 -3.36
CA ASP A 161 4.33 12.55 -2.10
C ASP A 161 5.80 12.12 -1.84
N THR A 162 6.47 11.53 -2.85
CA THR A 162 7.85 11.05 -2.73
C THR A 162 8.82 12.20 -2.44
N THR A 163 9.50 12.16 -1.28
CA THR A 163 10.52 13.15 -0.90
C THR A 163 11.88 12.84 -1.53
N VAL A 164 12.27 11.57 -1.53
CA VAL A 164 13.53 11.08 -2.09
C VAL A 164 13.26 9.82 -2.88
N ALA A 165 13.93 9.66 -4.03
CA ALA A 165 13.88 8.44 -4.82
C ALA A 165 15.28 7.95 -5.18
N VAL A 166 15.47 6.62 -5.16
CA VAL A 166 16.61 5.95 -5.80
C VAL A 166 16.15 5.42 -7.16
N LEU A 167 16.90 5.76 -8.20
CA LEU A 167 16.78 5.12 -9.50
C LEU A 167 17.61 3.83 -9.48
N SER A 168 16.97 2.72 -9.12
CA SER A 168 17.64 1.44 -8.85
C SER A 168 18.00 0.66 -10.12
N ASP A 169 17.36 1.00 -11.24
CA ASP A 169 17.75 0.52 -12.56
C ASP A 169 17.66 1.65 -13.58
N THR A 170 18.74 1.82 -14.33
CA THR A 170 18.72 2.50 -15.63
C THR A 170 19.00 1.40 -16.64
N PRO A 171 18.23 1.26 -17.74
CA PRO A 171 18.43 0.19 -18.69
C PRO A 171 19.90 0.11 -19.08
N SER A 172 20.54 -1.01 -18.72
CA SER A 172 21.91 -1.26 -19.10
C SER A 172 22.06 -1.05 -20.61
N PRO A 173 23.09 -0.31 -21.06
CA PRO A 173 23.34 -0.19 -22.49
C PRO A 173 23.83 -1.56 -22.97
N THR A 174 22.95 -2.31 -23.64
CA THR A 174 23.40 -3.30 -24.62
C THR A 174 23.72 -2.60 -25.92
#